data_AF-F7QN85-F1
#
_entry.id   AF-F7QN85-F1
#
_cell.length_a   1.000
_cell.length_b   1.000
_cell.length_c   1.000
_cell.angle_alpha   90.00
_cell.angle_beta   90.00
_cell.angle_gamma   90.00
#
_symmetry.space_group_name_H-M   'P 1'
#
loop_
_entity.id
_entity.type
_entity.pdbx_description
1 polymer ?
#
loop_
_entity_poly.entity_id
_entity_poly.type
_entity_poly.pdbx_seq_one_letter_code
_entity_poly.pdbx_strand_id
1 'polypeptide(L)' 'MTLFAHQIATRAVRGSVSVVVFRDPADGSERHAVAYTSHGARWLSDRRFDDPSHADAAADVLGEFLTGRSVR' A
#
# COMPACT_ATOMS: atom_id res chain seq x y z
N MET A 1 17.72 -4.05 6.42
CA MET A 1 16.35 -4.34 5.95
C MET A 1 16.10 -3.56 4.68
N THR A 2 16.05 -4.22 3.54
CA THR A 2 15.79 -3.57 2.24
C THR A 2 14.31 -3.77 1.93
N LEU A 3 13.52 -2.69 1.99
CA LEU A 3 12.10 -2.71 1.63
C LEU A 3 12.00 -2.61 0.09
N PHE A 4 11.73 -3.73 -0.58
CA PHE A 4 11.39 -3.70 -2.00
C PHE A 4 9.90 -3.32 -2.13
N ALA A 5 9.61 -2.05 -2.39
CA ALA A 5 8.26 -1.62 -2.69
C ALA A 5 7.93 -2.01 -4.13
N HIS A 6 7.07 -3.03 -4.33
CA HIS A 6 6.38 -3.21 -5.60
C HIS A 6 5.29 -2.13 -5.68
N GLN A 7 5.59 -1.05 -6.41
CA GLN A 7 4.86 0.20 -6.28
C GLN A 7 3.70 0.25 -7.29
N ILE A 8 2.53 -0.29 -6.94
CA ILE A 8 1.28 0.17 -7.55
C ILE A 8 1.01 1.56 -6.98
N ALA A 9 1.42 2.59 -7.72
CA ALA A 9 1.32 3.98 -7.30
C ALA A 9 0.05 4.62 -7.86
N THR A 10 -1.04 4.56 -7.11
CA THR A 10 -2.26 5.32 -7.44
C THR A 10 -2.08 6.75 -6.94
N ARG A 11 -2.17 7.75 -7.84
CA ARG A 11 -2.11 9.17 -7.48
C ARG A 11 -3.40 9.57 -6.76
N ALA A 12 -3.27 9.95 -5.49
CA ALA A 12 -4.35 10.53 -4.71
C ALA A 12 -4.32 12.07 -4.78
N VAL A 13 -5.45 12.73 -4.50
CA VAL A 13 -5.49 14.19 -4.38
C VAL A 13 -4.60 14.57 -3.19
N ARG A 14 -3.38 15.07 -3.49
CA ARG A 14 -2.30 15.44 -2.54
C ARG A 14 -1.36 14.32 -2.06
N GLY A 15 -1.37 13.14 -2.66
CA GLY A 15 -0.44 12.09 -2.23
C GLY A 15 -0.34 10.91 -3.17
N SER A 16 0.29 9.84 -2.68
CA SER A 16 0.39 8.57 -3.38
C SER A 16 0.04 7.43 -2.44
N VAL A 17 -0.77 6.50 -2.92
CA VAL A 17 -0.98 5.21 -2.28
C VAL A 17 0.01 4.20 -2.90
N SER A 18 0.55 3.30 -2.09
CA SER A 18 1.48 2.26 -2.54
C SER A 18 1.40 1.00 -1.68
N VAL A 19 1.66 -0.16 -2.27
CA VAL A 19 1.89 -1.40 -1.52
C VAL A 19 3.34 -1.51 -1.06
N VAL A 20 3.53 -1.94 0.18
CA VAL A 20 4.83 -2.14 0.84
C VAL A 20 4.98 -3.62 1.14
N VAL A 21 6.09 -4.22 0.69
CA VAL A 21 6.41 -5.63 0.94
C VAL A 21 7.35 -5.76 2.12
N PHE A 22 7.01 -6.68 3.02
CA PHE A 22 7.78 -7.10 4.18
C PHE A 22 8.20 -8.54 3.93
N ARG A 23 9.48 -8.77 3.68
CA ARG A 23 10.03 -10.11 3.55
C ARG A 23 10.66 -10.54 4.86
N ASP A 24 10.26 -11.70 5.36
CA ASP A 24 10.89 -12.33 6.51
C ASP A 24 12.26 -12.88 6.10
N PRO A 25 13.35 -12.51 6.81
CA PRO A 25 14.69 -12.99 6.47
C PRO A 25 14.93 -14.47 6.80
N ALA A 26 14.12 -15.10 7.65
CA ALA A 26 14.31 -16.48 8.09
C ALA A 26 13.78 -17.50 7.08
N ASP A 27 12.60 -17.24 6.50
CA ASP A 27 11.92 -18.18 5.59
C ASP A 27 11.60 -17.58 4.22
N GLY A 28 11.82 -16.28 4.02
CA GLY A 28 11.53 -15.59 2.76
C GLY A 28 10.05 -15.28 2.54
N SER A 29 9.17 -15.57 3.50
CA SER A 29 7.75 -15.28 3.42
C SER A 29 7.51 -13.78 3.23
N GLU A 30 6.52 -13.42 2.42
CA GLU A 30 6.17 -12.03 2.13
C GLU A 30 4.84 -11.66 2.79
N ARG A 31 4.79 -10.47 3.36
CA ARG A 31 3.57 -9.81 3.81
C ARG A 31 3.49 -8.43 3.19
N HIS A 32 2.28 -7.99 2.91
CA HIS A 32 2.02 -6.74 2.20
C HIS A 32 1.25 -5.78 3.10
N ALA A 33 1.42 -4.48 2.91
CA ALA A 33 0.62 -3.45 3.55
C ALA A 33 0.44 -2.24 2.65
N VAL A 34 -0.58 -1.43 2.90
CA VAL A 34 -0.85 -0.22 2.14
C VAL A 34 -0.23 0.96 2.85
N ALA A 35 0.44 1.84 2.10
CA ALA A 35 0.96 3.10 2.60
C ALA A 35 0.34 4.27 1.85
N TYR A 36 0.07 5.35 2.57
CA TYR A 36 -0.27 6.66 2.00
C TYR A 36 0.84 7.64 2.34
N THR A 37 1.36 8.35 1.33
CA THR A 37 2.39 9.37 1.51
C THR A 37 1.87 10.71 0.99
N SER A 38 1.97 11.75 1.81
CA SER A 38 1.55 13.11 1.47
C SER A 38 2.35 14.13 2.26
N HIS A 39 2.84 15.17 1.59
CA HIS A 39 3.51 16.33 2.21
C HIS A 39 4.57 15.96 3.28
N GLY A 40 5.39 14.94 3.02
CA GLY A 40 6.46 14.50 3.93
C GLY A 40 6.00 13.60 5.09
N ALA A 41 4.69 13.40 5.25
CA ALA A 41 4.13 12.43 6.17
C ALA A 41 3.85 11.10 5.45
N ARG A 42 4.06 10.00 6.16
CA ARG A 42 3.73 8.66 5.70
C ARG A 42 2.86 7.97 6.74
N TRP A 43 1.72 7.49 6.28
CA TRP A 43 0.89 6.55 7.01
C TRP A 43 1.06 5.15 6.42
N LEU A 44 1.05 4.14 7.28
CA LEU A 44 1.12 2.73 6.91
C LEU A 44 -0.05 2.02 7.59
N SER A 45 -0.73 1.15 6.86
CA SER A 45 -1.81 0.35 7.43
C SER A 45 -1.29 -0.62 8.48
N ASP A 46 -2.00 -0.72 9.60
CA ASP A 46 -1.71 -1.74 10.62
C ASP A 46 -1.99 -3.16 10.11
N ARG A 47 -2.95 -3.28 9.18
CA ARG A 47 -3.29 -4.57 8.57
C ARG A 47 -2.19 -5.02 7.61
N ARG A 48 -1.84 -6.30 7.72
CA ARG A 48 -0.95 -7.02 6.81
C ARG A 48 -1.77 -8.01 5.98
N PHE A 49 -1.37 -8.20 4.74
CA PHE A 49 -1.96 -9.14 3.81
C PHE A 49 -0.92 -10.18 3.42
N ASP A 50 -1.28 -11.47 3.48
CA ASP A 50 -0.41 -12.55 3.00
C ASP A 50 -0.56 -12.76 1.48
N ASP A 51 -1.68 -12.31 0.89
CA ASP A 51 -1.92 -12.31 -0.56
C ASP A 51 -1.70 -10.88 -1.12
N PRO A 52 -0.79 -10.69 -2.10
CA PRO A 52 -0.55 -9.39 -2.72
C PRO A 52 -1.82 -8.80 -3.36
N SER A 53 -2.70 -9.64 -3.90
CA SER A 53 -3.94 -9.20 -4.57
C SER A 53 -4.88 -8.48 -3.61
N HIS A 54 -4.89 -8.87 -2.33
CA HIS A 54 -5.66 -8.17 -1.30
C HIS A 54 -5.07 -6.80 -0.95
N ALA A 55 -3.74 -6.68 -0.96
CA ALA A 55 -3.07 -5.41 -0.73
C ALA A 55 -3.27 -4.44 -1.90
N ASP A 56 -3.24 -4.96 -3.14
CA ASP A 56 -3.51 -4.19 -4.35
C ASP A 56 -4.94 -3.66 -4.36
N ALA A 57 -5.94 -4.52 -4.11
CA ALA A 57 -7.34 -4.10 -4.00
C ALA A 57 -7.54 -3.04 -2.89
N ALA A 58 -6.88 -3.20 -1.75
CA ALA A 58 -6.94 -2.21 -0.67
C ALA A 58 -6.27 -0.87 -1.05
N ALA A 59 -5.17 -0.90 -1.81
CA ALA A 59 -4.50 0.29 -2.31
C ALA A 59 -5.38 1.04 -3.33
N ASP A 60 -6.05 0.33 -4.23
CA ASP A 60 -6.99 0.92 -5.19
C ASP A 60 -8.18 1.55 -4.50
N VAL A 61 -8.84 0.84 -3.58
CA VAL A 61 -9.97 1.37 -2.79
C VAL A 61 -9.56 2.63 -2.02
N LEU A 62 -8.38 2.62 -1.40
CA LEU A 62 -7.87 3.81 -0.70
C LEU A 62 -7.58 4.96 -1.67
N GLY A 63 -7.01 4.67 -2.85
CA GLY A 63 -6.77 5.67 -3.89
C GLY A 63 -8.07 6.30 -4.40
N GLU A 64 -9.09 5.50 -4.65
CA GLU A 64 -10.42 5.97 -5.05
C GLU A 64 -11.05 6.85 -3.97
N PHE A 65 -11.06 6.38 -2.72
CA PHE A 65 -11.55 7.14 -1.57
C PHE A 65 -10.87 8.51 -1.45
N LEU A 66 -9.53 8.55 -1.54
CA LEU A 66 -8.75 9.79 -1.42
C LEU A 66 -8.86 10.71 -2.65
N THR A 67 -9.26 10.19 -3.81
CA THR A 67 -9.51 11.00 -5.02
C THR A 67 -10.95 11.48 -5.12
N GLY A 68 -11.84 11.01 -4.24
CA GLY A 68 -13.28 11.28 -4.33
C GLY A 68 -13.96 10.57 -5.51
N ARG A 69 -13.31 9.57 -6.12
CA ARG A 69 -13.99 8.64 -7.03
C ARG A 69 -14.77 7.67 -6.15
N SER A 70 -16.09 7.71 -6.25
CA SER A 70 -16.95 6.80 -5.49
C SER A 70 -16.69 5.36 -5.95
N VAL A 71 -16.32 4.48 -5.00
CA VAL A 71 -16.39 3.03 -5.16
C VAL A 71 -17.87 2.71 -5.39
N ARG A 72 -18.23 2.25 -6.58
CA ARG A 72 -19.63 2.02 -6.98
C ARG A 72 -19.85 0.57 -7.36
#